data_AF-A0A4R5Y332-F1
#
_entry.id   AF-A0A4R5Y332-F1
#
_cell.length_a   1.000
_cell.length_b   1.000
_cell.length_c   1.000
_cell.angle_alpha   90.00
_cell.angle_beta   90.00
_cell.angle_gamma   90.00
#
_symmetry.space_group_name_H-M   'P 1'
#
loop_
_entity.id
_entity.type
_entity.pdbx_description
1 polymer ?
#
loop_
_entity_poly.entity_id
_entity_poly.type
_entity_poly.pdbx_seq_one_letter_code
_entity_poly.pdbx_strand_id
1 'polypeptide(L)'
;MAAILPTRRTVLSSLALTAGTIALSGTGIANALPRTSPEPAMPRTKPVIFVVGDSTSSAYQQSERPRAGWGQALPLLLGPQATVFDYAWSGASSKSFADAGLLDRVLALMQPGDYLLISFGHNDEKVADPARGTLPDSTYKEYLTRYVDGARARGGKPVLVTSVERRRFDSFGTAQDSHGAYPQAVRDLAASTGTPLVDLTASSKELWQQLGPEGTKEHFLFLAPGEHPQYPQGSEDNTHFQAAGALAVAKLVARELQAKEIVPPGYFLKIDAGTDPLLGMYWPAERPVDLPVTLDVGPGRTFAAVQAAVDSVPSNSTQRTVIRIQPGTYREMVRVPSSKPRISFIGQGGRPEDVVLVFNNASGTPKPDGTGNYGTSGSASVRIDGPDFEARNLTISNDFDEAANMGMKDRQAVALHITADRSVLANVRMLGNQDTLLVNSPGTGVPARFYFDNCYVEGDVDFIFGRGTAVFSGCEIRSLDRGSATNNGYVTAGSQDLSITYGYLFDQCRLVSDATANSVHLGRPWHPSGDPRAVAQVLVRDSWLGAHISGTPWTDMSGFSWREARFHELTNRGPGAQVTADRPQLPAAEADNYTARAYLQGADGWAPQLAGTAADSSAVPVSAGA
;
A
#
# COMPACT_ATOMS: atom_id res chain seq x y z
N MET A 1 48.09 -16.72 18.17
CA MET A 1 47.03 -17.64 17.69
C MET A 1 45.71 -17.17 18.28
N ALA A 2 45.00 -16.29 17.57
CA ALA A 2 43.67 -15.84 17.96
C ALA A 2 42.65 -16.72 17.23
N ALA A 3 41.73 -17.33 17.99
CA ALA A 3 40.69 -18.18 17.42
C ALA A 3 39.75 -17.34 16.56
N ILE A 4 39.66 -17.68 15.28
CA ILE A 4 38.69 -17.10 14.34
C ILE A 4 37.31 -17.57 14.81
N LEU A 5 36.52 -16.65 15.37
CA LEU A 5 35.11 -16.88 15.65
C LEU A 5 34.36 -17.01 14.30
N PRO A 6 33.55 -18.05 14.10
CA PRO A 6 32.81 -18.21 12.85
C PRO A 6 31.79 -17.07 12.69
N THR A 7 31.77 -16.45 11.50
CA THR A 7 30.77 -15.45 11.14
C THR A 7 29.40 -16.11 10.95
N ARG A 8 28.30 -15.35 11.15
CA ARG A 8 26.89 -15.81 11.01
C ARG A 8 26.61 -16.55 9.68
N ARG A 9 27.41 -16.32 8.64
CA ARG A 9 27.39 -16.98 7.31
C ARG A 9 27.61 -18.51 7.38
N THR A 10 28.29 -19.00 8.42
CA THR A 10 28.60 -20.43 8.63
C THR A 10 27.43 -21.21 9.25
N VAL A 11 26.47 -20.51 9.87
CA VAL A 11 25.32 -21.13 10.55
C VAL A 11 24.16 -21.40 9.58
N LEU A 12 24.01 -20.59 8.54
CA LEU A 12 22.97 -20.76 7.53
C LEU A 12 23.30 -21.84 6.49
N SER A 13 24.59 -22.02 6.18
CA SER A 13 25.08 -23.06 5.25
C SER A 13 25.03 -24.49 5.84
N SER A 14 24.99 -24.63 7.17
CA SER A 14 24.97 -25.92 7.86
C SER A 14 23.57 -26.52 8.09
N LEU A 15 22.49 -25.78 7.84
CA LEU A 15 21.11 -26.26 7.94
C LEU A 15 20.55 -26.87 6.64
N ALA A 16 21.29 -26.79 5.52
CA ALA A 16 20.81 -27.19 4.19
C ALA A 16 21.20 -28.62 3.74
N LEU A 17 21.85 -29.41 4.61
CA LEU A 17 22.43 -30.70 4.26
C LEU A 17 21.74 -31.90 4.91
N THR A 18 20.40 -31.92 4.96
CA THR A 18 19.63 -33.15 5.19
C THR A 18 18.26 -33.08 4.51
N ALA A 19 18.21 -33.36 3.21
CA ALA A 19 16.98 -33.75 2.53
C ALA A 19 17.34 -34.78 1.45
N GLY A 20 17.18 -36.06 1.79
CA GLY A 20 17.44 -37.18 0.90
C GLY A 20 16.46 -37.21 -0.26
N THR A 21 16.98 -37.52 -1.45
CA THR A 21 16.27 -37.78 -2.68
C THR A 21 15.35 -39.00 -2.53
N ILE A 22 14.04 -38.82 -2.71
CA ILE A 22 13.11 -39.91 -3.04
C ILE A 22 12.53 -39.61 -4.41
N ALA A 23 12.93 -40.41 -5.40
CA ALA A 23 12.27 -40.47 -6.69
C ALA A 23 11.05 -41.40 -6.60
N LEU A 24 9.88 -40.91 -6.99
CA LEU A 24 8.71 -41.74 -7.26
C LEU A 24 8.06 -41.28 -8.57
N SER A 25 8.17 -42.15 -9.56
CA SER A 25 7.40 -42.17 -10.81
C SER A 25 5.95 -42.56 -10.53
N GLY A 26 4.97 -41.90 -11.16
CA GLY A 26 3.59 -42.38 -11.17
C GLY A 26 2.55 -41.40 -11.71
N THR A 27 2.13 -41.66 -12.94
CA THR A 27 0.87 -41.34 -13.66
C THR A 27 -0.28 -40.67 -12.90
N GLY A 28 -0.90 -39.67 -13.54
CA GLY A 28 -1.93 -38.79 -12.97
C GLY A 28 -3.32 -39.38 -12.78
N ILE A 29 -4.09 -38.70 -11.94
CA ILE A 29 -5.56 -38.65 -11.90
C ILE A 29 -5.93 -37.26 -11.38
N ALA A 30 -6.80 -36.54 -12.08
CA ALA A 30 -7.36 -35.28 -11.63
C ALA A 30 -8.24 -35.51 -10.38
N ASN A 31 -7.78 -35.04 -9.21
CA ASN A 31 -8.59 -35.03 -7.99
C ASN A 31 -9.07 -33.61 -7.70
N ALA A 32 -10.39 -33.45 -7.72
CA ALA A 32 -11.10 -32.28 -7.25
C ALA A 32 -10.69 -31.96 -5.79
N LEU A 33 -10.37 -30.69 -5.54
CA LEU A 33 -10.02 -30.19 -4.21
C LEU A 33 -11.15 -30.45 -3.20
N PRO A 34 -10.86 -31.02 -2.02
CA PRO A 34 -11.85 -31.08 -0.94
C PRO A 34 -12.06 -29.66 -0.39
N ARG A 35 -13.32 -29.21 -0.41
CA ARG A 35 -13.75 -28.00 0.30
C ARG A 35 -13.60 -28.25 1.80
N THR A 36 -12.53 -27.72 2.40
CA THR A 36 -12.39 -27.66 3.85
C THR A 36 -13.42 -26.66 4.39
N SER A 37 -14.35 -27.13 5.23
CA SER A 37 -15.25 -26.27 5.99
C SER A 37 -14.43 -25.28 6.84
N PRO A 38 -14.79 -23.98 6.90
CA PRO A 38 -14.05 -23.03 7.71
C PRO A 38 -14.20 -23.37 9.20
N GLU A 39 -13.08 -23.33 9.92
CA GLU A 39 -13.03 -23.34 11.39
C GLU A 39 -13.87 -22.16 11.95
N PRO A 40 -14.67 -22.35 13.01
CA PRO A 40 -15.53 -21.28 13.52
C PRO A 40 -14.70 -20.11 14.06
N ALA A 41 -15.00 -18.90 13.57
CA ALA A 41 -14.31 -17.68 13.98
C ALA A 41 -14.48 -17.42 15.49
N MET A 42 -13.39 -17.04 16.16
CA MET A 42 -13.41 -16.65 17.58
C MET A 42 -14.45 -15.54 17.83
N PRO A 43 -15.17 -15.55 18.95
CA PRO A 43 -16.14 -14.51 19.28
C PRO A 43 -15.47 -13.13 19.37
N ARG A 44 -16.03 -12.10 18.72
CA ARG A 44 -15.55 -10.72 18.84
C ARG A 44 -15.94 -10.14 20.20
N THR A 45 -15.05 -9.32 20.77
CA THR A 45 -15.31 -8.63 22.04
C THR A 45 -16.07 -7.31 21.87
N LYS A 46 -16.28 -6.85 20.62
CA LYS A 46 -17.02 -5.63 20.29
C LYS A 46 -17.95 -5.89 19.10
N PRO A 47 -19.17 -5.35 19.11
CA PRO A 47 -20.06 -5.42 17.96
C PRO A 47 -19.56 -4.56 16.80
N VAL A 48 -19.89 -4.99 15.60
CA VAL A 48 -19.53 -4.35 14.34
C VAL A 48 -20.78 -3.75 13.72
N ILE A 49 -20.67 -2.50 13.24
CA ILE A 49 -21.65 -1.85 12.37
C ILE A 49 -21.18 -2.05 10.93
N PHE A 50 -21.80 -2.99 10.23
CA PHE A 50 -21.57 -3.21 8.81
C PHE A 50 -22.35 -2.17 7.99
N VAL A 51 -21.70 -1.55 7.00
CA VAL A 51 -22.35 -0.70 6.02
C VAL A 51 -22.33 -1.42 4.67
N VAL A 52 -23.51 -1.60 4.06
CA VAL A 52 -23.65 -2.09 2.70
C VAL A 52 -24.48 -1.10 1.90
N GLY A 53 -24.07 -0.83 0.67
CA GLY A 53 -24.69 0.21 -0.11
C GLY A 53 -23.98 0.51 -1.41
N ASP A 54 -24.37 1.63 -2.03
CA ASP A 54 -23.84 2.12 -3.29
C ASP A 54 -22.65 3.10 -3.12
N SER A 55 -22.32 3.81 -4.20
CA SER A 55 -21.18 4.71 -4.29
C SER A 55 -21.20 5.89 -3.32
N THR A 56 -22.36 6.26 -2.79
CA THR A 56 -22.47 7.36 -1.80
C THR A 56 -22.04 6.94 -0.40
N SER A 57 -22.13 5.64 -0.11
CA SER A 57 -21.70 5.05 1.16
C SER A 57 -20.29 4.46 1.13
N SER A 58 -19.78 4.07 -0.04
CA SER A 58 -18.55 3.26 -0.20
C SER A 58 -17.25 3.96 0.20
N ALA A 59 -16.33 3.20 0.79
CA ALA A 59 -14.93 3.56 0.90
C ALA A 59 -14.24 3.71 -0.47
N TYR A 60 -13.40 4.73 -0.60
CA TYR A 60 -12.63 5.03 -1.80
C TYR A 60 -11.13 4.86 -1.58
N GLN A 61 -10.39 4.49 -2.63
CA GLN A 61 -8.95 4.25 -2.53
C GLN A 61 -8.16 5.57 -2.47
N GLN A 62 -6.90 5.51 -2.03
CA GLN A 62 -6.00 6.68 -2.00
C GLN A 62 -5.94 7.42 -3.35
N SER A 63 -5.99 6.69 -4.46
CA SER A 63 -6.00 7.25 -5.82
C SER A 63 -7.26 8.04 -6.18
N GLU A 64 -8.31 7.96 -5.36
CA GLU A 64 -9.60 8.62 -5.58
C GLU A 64 -9.83 9.78 -4.60
N ARG A 65 -8.88 10.08 -3.70
CA ARG A 65 -8.94 11.23 -2.79
C ARG A 65 -9.15 12.53 -3.60
N PRO A 66 -10.02 13.47 -3.19
CA PRO A 66 -10.72 13.57 -1.92
C PRO A 66 -12.11 12.92 -1.91
N ARG A 67 -12.46 12.15 -2.96
CA ARG A 67 -13.75 11.46 -3.03
C ARG A 67 -13.91 10.50 -1.86
N ALA A 68 -15.04 10.57 -1.18
CA ALA A 68 -15.32 9.78 0.01
C ALA A 68 -16.80 9.35 0.06
N GLY A 69 -17.06 8.24 0.74
CA GLY A 69 -18.41 7.80 1.09
C GLY A 69 -18.74 8.07 2.55
N TRP A 70 -20.01 8.23 2.89
CA TRP A 70 -20.41 8.46 4.28
C TRP A 70 -20.14 7.26 5.20
N GLY A 71 -20.12 6.03 4.66
CA GLY A 71 -19.73 4.83 5.38
C GLY A 71 -18.26 4.86 5.80
N GLN A 72 -17.39 5.36 4.91
CA GLN A 72 -15.97 5.62 5.15
C GLN A 72 -15.72 6.66 6.25
N ALA A 73 -16.60 7.66 6.36
CA ALA A 73 -16.50 8.72 7.36
C ALA A 73 -17.07 8.34 8.73
N LEU A 74 -17.99 7.37 8.78
CA LEU A 74 -18.70 6.96 9.99
C LEU A 74 -17.78 6.60 11.18
N PRO A 75 -16.64 5.88 11.01
CA PRO A 75 -15.67 5.60 12.08
C PRO A 75 -15.21 6.84 12.87
N LEU A 76 -15.15 8.02 12.24
CA LEU A 76 -14.72 9.26 12.89
C LEU A 76 -15.63 9.69 14.03
N LEU A 77 -16.89 9.27 13.98
CA LEU A 77 -17.91 9.65 14.93
C LEU A 77 -17.99 8.69 16.13
N LEU A 78 -17.32 7.52 16.06
CA LEU A 78 -17.45 6.44 17.05
C LEU A 78 -16.64 6.65 18.34
N GLY A 79 -17.21 6.11 19.42
CA GLY A 79 -16.54 5.78 20.68
C GLY A 79 -15.92 4.38 20.65
N PRO A 80 -15.24 3.95 21.72
CA PRO A 80 -14.45 2.70 21.75
C PRO A 80 -15.30 1.41 21.82
N GLN A 81 -16.62 1.52 21.92
CA GLN A 81 -17.54 0.41 22.22
C GLN A 81 -17.95 -0.41 20.99
N ALA A 82 -17.79 0.13 19.79
CA ALA A 82 -18.12 -0.55 18.53
C ALA A 82 -17.09 -0.19 17.45
N THR A 83 -17.10 -0.94 16.36
CA THR A 83 -16.30 -0.66 15.16
C THR A 83 -17.21 -0.59 13.94
N VAL A 84 -16.85 0.21 12.93
CA VAL A 84 -17.54 0.21 11.63
C VAL A 84 -16.73 -0.60 10.63
N PHE A 85 -17.43 -1.40 9.83
CA PHE A 85 -16.87 -2.08 8.67
C PHE A 85 -17.69 -1.68 7.43
N ASP A 86 -17.15 -0.73 6.67
CA ASP A 86 -17.77 -0.30 5.42
C ASP A 86 -17.45 -1.28 4.29
N TYR A 87 -18.48 -1.96 3.82
CA TYR A 87 -18.43 -2.93 2.74
C TYR A 87 -19.34 -2.53 1.57
N ALA A 88 -19.68 -1.24 1.46
CA ALA A 88 -20.43 -0.71 0.34
C ALA A 88 -19.59 -0.72 -0.96
N TRP A 89 -20.27 -0.82 -2.10
CA TRP A 89 -19.65 -1.01 -3.40
C TRP A 89 -20.06 0.07 -4.38
N SER A 90 -19.08 0.86 -4.83
CA SER A 90 -19.32 1.92 -5.81
C SER A 90 -19.87 1.35 -7.12
N GLY A 91 -21.02 1.89 -7.55
CA GLY A 91 -21.73 1.45 -8.76
C GLY A 91 -22.73 0.32 -8.54
N ALA A 92 -22.82 -0.25 -7.34
CA ALA A 92 -23.74 -1.33 -7.02
C ALA A 92 -25.17 -0.84 -6.76
N SER A 93 -26.12 -1.73 -7.02
CA SER A 93 -27.53 -1.67 -6.64
C SER A 93 -27.83 -2.77 -5.63
N SER A 94 -28.99 -2.74 -4.99
CA SER A 94 -29.43 -3.82 -4.08
C SER A 94 -29.35 -5.21 -4.73
N LYS A 95 -29.69 -5.27 -6.04
CA LYS A 95 -29.60 -6.45 -6.89
C LYS A 95 -28.16 -6.86 -7.20
N SER A 96 -27.40 -5.99 -7.86
CA SER A 96 -26.06 -6.34 -8.35
C SER A 96 -25.07 -6.67 -7.23
N PHE A 97 -25.24 -6.07 -6.05
CA PHE A 97 -24.45 -6.42 -4.87
C PHE A 97 -24.74 -7.84 -4.37
N ALA A 98 -26.03 -8.21 -4.29
CA ALA A 98 -26.46 -9.54 -3.89
C ALA A 98 -26.06 -10.60 -4.94
N ASP A 99 -26.30 -10.32 -6.22
CA ASP A 99 -25.98 -11.21 -7.34
C ASP A 99 -24.47 -11.48 -7.47
N ALA A 100 -23.63 -10.52 -7.06
CA ALA A 100 -22.17 -10.68 -6.99
C ALA A 100 -21.70 -11.52 -5.77
N GLY A 101 -22.62 -12.00 -4.92
CA GLY A 101 -22.31 -12.76 -3.70
C GLY A 101 -21.71 -11.92 -2.58
N LEU A 102 -21.76 -10.59 -2.67
CA LEU A 102 -21.20 -9.70 -1.65
C LEU A 102 -22.04 -9.69 -0.37
N LEU A 103 -23.37 -9.84 -0.50
CA LEU A 103 -24.26 -10.01 0.64
C LEU A 103 -23.87 -11.25 1.46
N ASP A 104 -23.67 -12.39 0.80
CA ASP A 104 -23.31 -13.64 1.48
C ASP A 104 -21.97 -13.51 2.22
N ARG A 105 -21.00 -12.77 1.66
CA ARG A 105 -19.71 -12.50 2.31
C ARG A 105 -19.88 -11.68 3.59
N VAL A 106 -20.64 -10.59 3.55
CA VAL A 106 -20.90 -9.76 4.75
C VAL A 106 -21.62 -10.58 5.81
N LEU A 107 -22.67 -11.30 5.40
CA LEU A 107 -23.42 -12.15 6.30
C LEU A 107 -22.55 -13.24 6.92
N ALA A 108 -21.62 -13.85 6.19
CA ALA A 108 -20.68 -14.83 6.76
C ALA A 108 -19.77 -14.25 7.86
N LEU A 109 -19.53 -12.93 7.86
CA LEU A 109 -18.72 -12.23 8.86
C LEU A 109 -19.53 -11.77 10.09
N MET A 110 -20.86 -11.75 10.01
CA MET A 110 -21.72 -11.25 11.08
C MET A 110 -21.77 -12.22 12.28
N GLN A 111 -21.83 -11.64 13.47
CA GLN A 111 -22.05 -12.29 14.76
C GLN A 111 -23.31 -11.69 15.44
N PRO A 112 -23.93 -12.41 16.39
CA PRO A 112 -25.06 -11.89 17.13
C PRO A 112 -24.75 -10.55 17.81
N GLY A 113 -25.65 -9.58 17.66
CA GLY A 113 -25.51 -8.23 18.22
C GLY A 113 -24.89 -7.20 17.27
N ASP A 114 -24.36 -7.61 16.12
CA ASP A 114 -23.89 -6.71 15.08
C ASP A 114 -25.04 -5.95 14.39
N TYR A 115 -24.72 -4.85 13.73
CA TYR A 115 -25.64 -4.03 12.96
C TYR A 115 -25.35 -4.12 11.46
N LEU A 116 -26.39 -4.09 10.63
CA LEU A 116 -26.26 -4.01 9.16
C LEU A 116 -27.04 -2.81 8.65
N LEU A 117 -26.33 -1.73 8.32
CA LEU A 117 -26.90 -0.54 7.65
C LEU A 117 -27.00 -0.80 6.15
N ILE A 118 -28.20 -0.74 5.59
CA ILE A 118 -28.50 -1.10 4.19
C ILE A 118 -28.93 0.17 3.43
N SER A 119 -28.08 0.67 2.52
CA SER A 119 -28.26 1.95 1.83
C SER A 119 -28.10 1.83 0.31
N PHE A 120 -29.20 1.53 -0.39
CA PHE A 120 -29.24 1.42 -1.85
C PHE A 120 -30.28 2.38 -2.46
N GLY A 121 -30.34 2.45 -3.79
CA GLY A 121 -31.28 3.31 -4.53
C GLY A 121 -30.68 3.98 -5.77
N HIS A 122 -29.44 4.49 -5.70
CA HIS A 122 -28.85 5.30 -6.79
C HIS A 122 -28.66 4.53 -8.10
N ASN A 123 -28.37 3.24 -8.01
CA ASN A 123 -28.18 2.37 -9.18
C ASN A 123 -29.38 1.46 -9.44
N ASP A 124 -30.27 1.32 -8.46
CA ASP A 124 -31.54 0.58 -8.57
C ASP A 124 -32.50 1.27 -9.56
N GLU A 125 -32.51 2.61 -9.60
CA GLU A 125 -33.30 3.41 -10.53
C GLU A 125 -32.92 3.25 -12.02
N LYS A 126 -31.80 2.59 -12.31
CA LYS A 126 -31.31 2.35 -13.68
C LYS A 126 -32.04 1.16 -14.31
N VAL A 127 -33.35 1.25 -14.44
CA VAL A 127 -34.25 0.17 -14.90
C VAL A 127 -33.93 -0.37 -16.31
N ALA A 128 -33.22 0.41 -17.13
CA ALA A 128 -32.75 -0.01 -18.45
C ALA A 128 -31.50 -0.91 -18.39
N ASP A 129 -30.77 -0.92 -17.27
CA ASP A 129 -29.63 -1.80 -17.04
C ASP A 129 -30.11 -3.07 -16.31
N PRO A 130 -30.23 -4.24 -17.00
CA PRO A 130 -30.73 -5.47 -16.38
C PRO A 130 -29.81 -6.02 -15.28
N ALA A 131 -28.53 -5.62 -15.26
CA ALA A 131 -27.62 -6.03 -14.20
C ALA A 131 -27.92 -5.32 -12.88
N ARG A 132 -28.39 -4.06 -12.93
CA ARG A 132 -28.53 -3.18 -11.76
C ARG A 132 -29.95 -2.79 -11.42
N GLY A 133 -30.77 -2.52 -12.43
CA GLY A 133 -32.11 -1.97 -12.28
C GLY A 133 -33.05 -2.87 -11.49
N THR A 134 -33.85 -2.25 -10.62
CA THR A 134 -34.94 -2.90 -9.89
C THR A 134 -36.23 -2.07 -10.06
N LEU A 135 -37.36 -2.54 -9.54
CA LEU A 135 -38.62 -1.79 -9.51
C LEU A 135 -38.97 -1.51 -8.04
N PRO A 136 -39.29 -0.25 -7.66
CA PRO A 136 -39.44 0.15 -6.26
C PRO A 136 -40.40 -0.72 -5.45
N ASP A 137 -41.58 -1.01 -6.00
CA ASP A 137 -42.65 -1.74 -5.29
C ASP A 137 -42.61 -3.26 -5.47
N SER A 138 -41.58 -3.80 -6.14
CA SER A 138 -41.40 -5.25 -6.29
C SER A 138 -39.95 -5.65 -6.07
N THR A 139 -39.16 -5.81 -7.13
CA THR A 139 -37.82 -6.41 -7.07
C THR A 139 -36.88 -5.66 -6.13
N TYR A 140 -37.03 -4.34 -5.97
CA TYR A 140 -36.23 -3.58 -5.01
C TYR A 140 -36.52 -4.01 -3.56
N LYS A 141 -37.80 -4.04 -3.16
CA LYS A 141 -38.25 -4.55 -1.86
C LYS A 141 -37.86 -6.01 -1.65
N GLU A 142 -37.96 -6.84 -2.70
CA GLU A 142 -37.53 -8.26 -2.65
C GLU A 142 -36.03 -8.39 -2.34
N TYR A 143 -35.17 -7.63 -3.01
CA TYR A 143 -33.73 -7.66 -2.72
C TYR A 143 -33.44 -7.17 -1.32
N LEU A 144 -33.96 -6.00 -0.92
CA LEU A 144 -33.75 -5.46 0.43
C LEU A 144 -34.22 -6.43 1.54
N THR A 145 -35.30 -7.16 1.31
CA THR A 145 -35.79 -8.20 2.24
C THR A 145 -34.74 -9.29 2.48
N ARG A 146 -33.97 -9.68 1.45
CA ARG A 146 -32.86 -10.65 1.61
C ARG A 146 -31.79 -10.17 2.59
N TYR A 147 -31.47 -8.87 2.58
CA TYR A 147 -30.50 -8.29 3.52
C TYR A 147 -31.04 -8.31 4.95
N VAL A 148 -32.30 -7.90 5.12
CA VAL A 148 -32.99 -7.89 6.42
C VAL A 148 -33.06 -9.29 7.03
N ASP A 149 -33.54 -10.26 6.26
CA ASP A 149 -33.71 -11.63 6.73
C ASP A 149 -32.37 -12.31 6.97
N GLY A 150 -31.39 -12.09 6.07
CA GLY A 150 -30.05 -12.64 6.20
C GLY A 150 -29.33 -12.18 7.46
N ALA A 151 -29.48 -10.91 7.83
CA ALA A 151 -28.93 -10.33 9.06
C ALA A 151 -29.62 -10.92 10.31
N ARG A 152 -30.96 -10.95 10.31
CA ARG A 152 -31.76 -11.52 11.42
C ARG A 152 -31.43 -12.98 11.68
N ALA A 153 -31.28 -13.77 10.61
CA ALA A 153 -30.92 -15.19 10.70
C ALA A 153 -29.56 -15.44 11.41
N ARG A 154 -28.70 -14.41 11.51
CA ARG A 154 -27.39 -14.48 12.19
C ARG A 154 -27.38 -13.77 13.55
N GLY A 155 -28.54 -13.39 14.06
CA GLY A 155 -28.67 -12.60 15.29
C GLY A 155 -28.21 -11.14 15.13
N GLY A 156 -28.03 -10.67 13.89
CA GLY A 156 -27.73 -9.29 13.58
C GLY A 156 -28.97 -8.41 13.55
N LYS A 157 -28.75 -7.10 13.65
CA LYS A 157 -29.78 -6.05 13.69
C LYS A 157 -29.75 -5.25 12.38
N PRO A 158 -30.63 -5.55 11.41
CA PRO A 158 -30.70 -4.77 10.18
C PRO A 158 -31.28 -3.37 10.45
N VAL A 159 -30.80 -2.39 9.68
CA VAL A 159 -31.30 -1.02 9.66
C VAL A 159 -31.40 -0.60 8.21
N LEU A 160 -32.59 -0.18 7.77
CA LEU A 160 -32.79 0.36 6.44
C LEU A 160 -32.43 1.85 6.43
N VAL A 161 -31.66 2.26 5.43
CA VAL A 161 -31.24 3.65 5.22
C VAL A 161 -31.73 4.07 3.83
N THR A 162 -32.54 5.13 3.75
CA THR A 162 -32.97 5.66 2.44
C THR A 162 -31.77 6.25 1.67
N SER A 163 -31.87 6.41 0.35
CA SER A 163 -30.78 6.99 -0.44
C SER A 163 -30.55 8.45 -0.04
N VAL A 164 -29.28 8.85 0.14
CA VAL A 164 -28.92 10.27 0.29
C VAL A 164 -29.30 11.04 -0.97
N GLU A 165 -29.83 12.25 -0.84
CA GLU A 165 -30.20 13.06 -2.00
C GLU A 165 -28.98 13.54 -2.79
N ARG A 166 -29.10 13.56 -4.12
CA ARG A 166 -28.12 14.18 -5.02
C ARG A 166 -28.18 15.69 -4.90
N ARG A 167 -27.09 16.36 -5.32
CA ARG A 167 -27.07 17.82 -5.48
C ARG A 167 -27.98 18.22 -6.64
N ARG A 168 -29.24 18.53 -6.35
CA ARG A 168 -30.24 18.96 -7.35
C ARG A 168 -31.04 20.14 -6.81
N PHE A 169 -31.03 21.24 -7.55
CA PHE A 169 -31.76 22.46 -7.22
C PHE A 169 -32.58 22.94 -8.42
N ASP A 170 -33.72 23.56 -8.18
CA ASP A 170 -34.44 24.31 -9.21
C ASP A 170 -33.84 25.73 -9.41
N SER A 171 -34.44 26.50 -10.32
CA SER A 171 -33.99 27.86 -10.64
C SER A 171 -34.09 28.85 -9.47
N PHE A 172 -34.83 28.51 -8.42
CA PHE A 172 -34.98 29.33 -7.21
C PHE A 172 -34.03 28.89 -6.09
N GLY A 173 -33.20 27.87 -6.32
CA GLY A 173 -32.32 27.31 -5.30
C GLY A 173 -33.02 26.38 -4.32
N THR A 174 -34.20 25.86 -4.68
CA THR A 174 -34.92 24.88 -3.85
C THR A 174 -34.38 23.47 -4.11
N ALA A 175 -34.00 22.74 -3.06
CA ALA A 175 -33.52 21.37 -3.16
C ALA A 175 -34.63 20.42 -3.64
N GLN A 176 -34.31 19.54 -4.60
CA GLN A 176 -35.26 18.67 -5.29
C GLN A 176 -35.01 17.20 -4.97
N ASP A 177 -36.06 16.38 -4.99
CA ASP A 177 -35.92 14.93 -4.88
C ASP A 177 -35.24 14.35 -6.14
N SER A 178 -34.43 13.32 -5.94
CA SER A 178 -33.63 12.73 -7.03
C SER A 178 -33.80 11.22 -7.24
N HIS A 179 -34.55 10.52 -6.38
CA HIS A 179 -34.70 9.05 -6.43
C HIS A 179 -36.14 8.55 -6.58
N GLY A 180 -37.09 9.41 -6.98
CA GLY A 180 -38.47 9.02 -7.27
C GLY A 180 -39.14 8.20 -6.15
N ALA A 181 -39.68 7.03 -6.49
CA ALA A 181 -40.40 6.17 -5.53
C ALA A 181 -39.51 5.29 -4.62
N TYR A 182 -38.18 5.26 -4.85
CA TYR A 182 -37.28 4.38 -4.10
C TYR A 182 -37.21 4.69 -2.59
N PRO A 183 -37.11 5.96 -2.13
CA PRO A 183 -37.16 6.26 -0.71
C PRO A 183 -38.46 5.80 -0.05
N GLN A 184 -39.60 5.97 -0.72
CA GLN A 184 -40.89 5.52 -0.19
C GLN A 184 -40.93 3.98 -0.09
N ALA A 185 -40.39 3.27 -1.07
CA ALA A 185 -40.30 1.82 -1.01
C ALA A 185 -39.51 1.31 0.20
N VAL A 186 -38.41 1.99 0.58
CA VAL A 186 -37.64 1.68 1.80
C VAL A 186 -38.48 1.96 3.05
N ARG A 187 -39.19 3.09 3.11
CA ARG A 187 -40.08 3.44 4.24
C ARG A 187 -41.17 2.38 4.44
N ASP A 188 -41.83 1.98 3.37
CA ASP A 188 -42.89 0.95 3.40
C ASP A 188 -42.33 -0.41 3.87
N LEU A 189 -41.13 -0.78 3.40
CA LEU A 189 -40.49 -2.02 3.80
C LEU A 189 -40.10 -1.99 5.28
N ALA A 190 -39.55 -0.88 5.76
CA ALA A 190 -39.22 -0.69 7.17
C ALA A 190 -40.47 -0.84 8.05
N ALA A 191 -41.56 -0.17 7.68
CA ALA A 191 -42.84 -0.25 8.40
C ALA A 191 -43.43 -1.66 8.40
N SER A 192 -43.47 -2.33 7.25
CA SER A 192 -44.08 -3.67 7.11
C SER A 192 -43.27 -4.78 7.79
N THR A 193 -41.94 -4.63 7.87
CA THR A 193 -41.06 -5.65 8.49
C THR A 193 -40.67 -5.34 9.93
N GLY A 194 -41.07 -4.17 10.46
CA GLY A 194 -40.62 -3.67 11.76
C GLY A 194 -39.10 -3.43 11.83
N THR A 195 -38.46 -3.16 10.68
CA THR A 195 -37.03 -2.88 10.62
C THR A 195 -36.77 -1.40 10.90
N PRO A 196 -35.83 -1.04 11.80
CA PRO A 196 -35.48 0.36 12.05
C PRO A 196 -35.09 1.11 10.77
N LEU A 197 -35.45 2.39 10.70
CA LEU A 197 -35.25 3.27 9.54
C LEU A 197 -34.40 4.49 9.91
N VAL A 198 -33.40 4.77 9.08
CA VAL A 198 -32.72 6.07 8.96
C VAL A 198 -33.21 6.73 7.67
N ASP A 199 -33.96 7.84 7.77
CA ASP A 199 -34.48 8.59 6.62
C ASP A 199 -33.45 9.61 6.13
N LEU A 200 -32.39 9.09 5.52
CA LEU A 200 -31.29 9.90 4.99
C LEU A 200 -31.72 10.78 3.81
N THR A 201 -32.70 10.36 3.00
CA THR A 201 -33.29 11.20 1.94
C THR A 201 -33.83 12.50 2.52
N ALA A 202 -34.67 12.43 3.57
CA ALA A 202 -35.26 13.62 4.16
C ALA A 202 -34.21 14.54 4.81
N SER A 203 -33.33 13.97 5.63
CA SER A 203 -32.32 14.75 6.36
C SER A 203 -31.24 15.35 5.45
N SER A 204 -30.84 14.65 4.38
CA SER A 204 -29.88 15.20 3.42
C SER A 204 -30.49 16.28 2.53
N LYS A 205 -31.75 16.16 2.11
CA LYS A 205 -32.47 17.22 1.39
C LYS A 205 -32.52 18.51 2.20
N GLU A 206 -32.82 18.42 3.49
CA GLU A 206 -32.83 19.56 4.41
C GLU A 206 -31.45 20.21 4.51
N LEU A 207 -30.39 19.40 4.66
CA LEU A 207 -29.02 19.90 4.68
C LEU A 207 -28.64 20.60 3.37
N TRP A 208 -28.98 20.03 2.22
CA TRP A 208 -28.73 20.64 0.92
C TRP A 208 -29.53 21.94 0.74
N GLN A 209 -30.77 21.99 1.21
CA GLN A 209 -31.57 23.21 1.20
C GLN A 209 -30.93 24.31 2.07
N GLN A 210 -30.40 23.96 3.24
CA GLN A 210 -29.74 24.90 4.15
C GLN A 210 -28.44 25.47 3.55
N LEU A 211 -27.63 24.62 2.92
CA LEU A 211 -26.36 25.02 2.31
C LEU A 211 -26.54 25.74 0.97
N GLY A 212 -27.63 25.44 0.26
CA GLY A 212 -27.93 25.98 -1.06
C GLY A 212 -26.98 25.50 -2.17
N PRO A 213 -27.20 25.97 -3.41
CA PRO A 213 -26.41 25.53 -4.57
C PRO A 213 -24.90 25.76 -4.40
N GLU A 214 -24.48 26.93 -3.92
CA GLU A 214 -23.04 27.24 -3.82
C GLU A 214 -22.38 26.55 -2.63
N GLY A 215 -23.00 26.56 -1.44
CA GLY A 215 -22.42 25.92 -0.25
C GLY A 215 -22.29 24.40 -0.36
N THR A 216 -23.13 23.76 -1.19
CA THR A 216 -23.01 22.32 -1.45
C THR A 216 -21.78 21.93 -2.28
N LYS A 217 -21.11 22.86 -2.99
CA LYS A 217 -19.89 22.54 -3.75
C LYS A 217 -18.72 22.08 -2.88
N GLU A 218 -18.66 22.51 -1.62
CA GLU A 218 -17.66 22.02 -0.64
C GLU A 218 -17.93 20.58 -0.18
N HIS A 219 -19.18 20.10 -0.35
CA HIS A 219 -19.62 18.80 0.14
C HIS A 219 -19.57 17.75 -0.97
N PHE A 220 -19.99 18.10 -2.17
CA PHE A 220 -19.93 17.26 -3.35
C PHE A 220 -18.57 17.36 -4.04
N LEU A 221 -18.22 16.37 -4.88
CA LEU A 221 -16.97 16.31 -5.62
C LEU A 221 -16.98 17.34 -6.76
N PHE A 222 -16.81 18.59 -6.34
CA PHE A 222 -16.71 19.79 -7.14
C PHE A 222 -15.32 20.37 -6.92
N LEU A 223 -14.45 20.19 -7.91
CA LEU A 223 -13.05 20.57 -7.88
C LEU A 223 -12.72 21.37 -9.13
N ALA A 224 -12.05 22.51 -8.98
CA ALA A 224 -11.50 23.25 -10.10
C ALA A 224 -10.33 22.48 -10.74
N PRO A 225 -10.05 22.68 -12.04
CA PRO A 225 -8.83 22.17 -12.66
C PRO A 225 -7.58 22.60 -11.86
N GLY A 226 -6.71 21.63 -11.56
CA GLY A 226 -5.49 21.84 -10.76
C GLY A 226 -5.69 21.94 -9.25
N GLU A 227 -6.94 21.90 -8.74
CA GLU A 227 -7.21 21.99 -7.29
C GLU A 227 -6.72 20.76 -6.52
N HIS A 228 -6.86 19.55 -7.11
CA HIS A 228 -6.46 18.31 -6.47
C HIS A 228 -5.67 17.40 -7.43
N PRO A 229 -4.54 16.81 -7.01
CA PRO A 229 -3.65 16.06 -7.92
C PRO A 229 -4.30 14.85 -8.59
N GLN A 230 -5.17 14.14 -7.87
CA GLN A 230 -5.95 13.01 -8.41
C GLN A 230 -7.05 13.43 -9.40
N TYR A 231 -7.40 14.73 -9.44
CA TYR A 231 -8.40 15.32 -10.34
C TYR A 231 -7.77 16.49 -11.11
N PRO A 232 -6.76 16.24 -11.97
CA PRO A 232 -5.98 17.30 -12.59
C PRO A 232 -6.84 18.20 -13.50
N GLN A 233 -7.92 17.65 -14.06
CA GLN A 233 -8.90 18.39 -14.89
C GLN A 233 -10.08 18.93 -14.08
N GLY A 234 -10.05 18.81 -12.74
CA GLY A 234 -11.19 19.11 -11.88
C GLY A 234 -12.27 18.03 -11.94
N SER A 235 -13.40 18.32 -11.29
CA SER A 235 -14.60 17.48 -11.29
C SER A 235 -15.83 18.33 -11.02
N GLU A 236 -16.95 18.00 -11.66
CA GLU A 236 -18.26 18.59 -11.35
C GLU A 236 -19.28 17.46 -11.17
N ASP A 237 -19.21 16.80 -10.02
CA ASP A 237 -20.02 15.63 -9.70
C ASP A 237 -21.09 15.97 -8.65
N ASN A 238 -22.36 15.82 -9.02
CA ASN A 238 -23.52 16.10 -8.16
C ASN A 238 -24.00 14.89 -7.34
N THR A 239 -23.24 13.79 -7.32
CA THR A 239 -23.61 12.55 -6.61
C THR A 239 -22.58 12.18 -5.55
N HIS A 240 -21.29 12.25 -5.86
CA HIS A 240 -20.24 11.79 -4.95
C HIS A 240 -19.73 12.92 -4.08
N PHE A 241 -19.26 12.57 -2.88
CA PHE A 241 -18.81 13.55 -1.89
C PHE A 241 -17.30 13.73 -1.90
N GLN A 242 -16.88 14.91 -1.48
CA GLN A 242 -15.56 15.08 -0.86
C GLN A 242 -15.62 14.60 0.60
N ALA A 243 -14.47 14.56 1.27
CA ALA A 243 -14.38 14.20 2.69
C ALA A 243 -15.36 14.97 3.58
N ALA A 244 -15.53 16.28 3.34
CA ALA A 244 -16.46 17.13 4.09
C ALA A 244 -17.93 16.71 3.92
N GLY A 245 -18.37 16.45 2.69
CA GLY A 245 -19.72 15.95 2.43
C GLY A 245 -19.95 14.56 3.01
N ALA A 246 -18.98 13.67 2.90
CA ALA A 246 -19.04 12.33 3.47
C ALA A 246 -19.21 12.39 5.00
N LEU A 247 -18.44 13.24 5.69
CA LEU A 247 -18.59 13.45 7.15
C LEU A 247 -19.93 14.09 7.51
N ALA A 248 -20.40 15.08 6.74
CA ALA A 248 -21.68 15.73 6.99
C ALA A 248 -22.84 14.72 6.90
N VAL A 249 -22.86 13.87 5.88
CA VAL A 249 -23.87 12.82 5.69
C VAL A 249 -23.72 11.74 6.77
N ALA A 250 -22.50 11.34 7.14
CA ALA A 250 -22.27 10.40 8.24
C ALA A 250 -22.81 10.92 9.58
N LYS A 251 -22.74 12.23 9.84
CA LYS A 251 -23.34 12.86 11.02
C LYS A 251 -24.87 12.77 11.01
N LEU A 252 -25.53 12.89 9.86
CA LEU A 252 -26.98 12.70 9.75
C LEU A 252 -27.37 11.27 10.16
N VAL A 253 -26.67 10.27 9.58
CA VAL A 253 -26.89 8.85 9.91
C VAL A 253 -26.65 8.59 11.40
N ALA A 254 -25.51 9.03 11.95
CA ALA A 254 -25.17 8.81 13.36
C ALA A 254 -26.16 9.45 14.32
N ARG A 255 -26.62 10.69 14.04
CA ARG A 255 -27.62 11.39 14.85
C ARG A 255 -28.94 10.67 14.86
N GLU A 256 -29.39 10.18 13.71
CA GLU A 256 -30.67 9.48 13.63
C GLU A 256 -30.61 8.10 14.31
N LEU A 257 -29.50 7.37 14.17
CA LEU A 257 -29.26 6.12 14.90
C LEU A 257 -29.29 6.32 16.42
N GLN A 258 -28.73 7.44 16.93
CA GLN A 258 -28.76 7.80 18.34
C GLN A 258 -30.15 8.26 18.81
N ALA A 259 -30.78 9.18 18.07
CA ALA A 259 -32.06 9.78 18.45
C ALA A 259 -33.20 8.76 18.48
N LYS A 260 -33.14 7.73 17.62
CA LYS A 260 -34.11 6.63 17.57
C LYS A 260 -33.73 5.43 18.43
N GLU A 261 -32.65 5.53 19.23
CA GLU A 261 -32.14 4.45 20.10
C GLU A 261 -31.89 3.13 19.34
N ILE A 262 -31.54 3.21 18.06
CA ILE A 262 -31.27 2.03 17.22
C ILE A 262 -29.97 1.35 17.69
N VAL A 263 -28.97 2.17 18.03
CA VAL A 263 -27.71 1.74 18.65
C VAL A 263 -27.67 2.16 20.12
N PRO A 264 -26.91 1.47 20.98
CA PRO A 264 -26.77 1.86 22.38
C PRO A 264 -26.20 3.28 22.53
N PRO A 265 -26.64 4.00 23.58
CA PRO A 265 -26.00 5.26 23.95
C PRO A 265 -24.51 5.00 24.24
N GLY A 266 -23.63 5.84 23.68
CA GLY A 266 -22.18 5.68 23.80
C GLY A 266 -21.46 5.14 22.55
N TYR A 267 -22.19 4.71 21.52
CA TYR A 267 -21.55 4.29 20.26
C TYR A 267 -20.99 5.47 19.46
N PHE A 268 -21.74 6.56 19.34
CA PHE A 268 -21.33 7.77 18.63
C PHE A 268 -21.04 8.92 19.62
N LEU A 269 -19.81 9.03 20.09
CA LEU A 269 -19.40 10.04 21.08
C LEU A 269 -18.78 11.30 20.47
N LYS A 270 -18.51 11.30 19.16
CA LYS A 270 -17.71 12.33 18.48
C LYS A 270 -18.48 13.06 17.37
N ILE A 271 -19.81 12.95 17.33
CA ILE A 271 -20.65 13.57 16.28
C ILE A 271 -20.36 15.06 16.13
N ASP A 272 -20.24 15.78 17.24
CA ASP A 272 -20.01 17.23 17.25
C ASP A 272 -18.55 17.62 17.50
N ALA A 273 -17.62 16.65 17.48
CA ALA A 273 -16.20 16.96 17.55
C ALA A 273 -15.77 17.74 16.29
N GLY A 274 -14.91 18.74 16.47
CA GLY A 274 -14.27 19.51 15.40
C GLY A 274 -13.23 18.69 14.65
N THR A 275 -13.67 17.63 13.99
CA THR A 275 -12.83 16.74 13.18
C THR A 275 -12.70 17.35 11.79
N ASP A 276 -11.48 17.68 11.37
CA ASP A 276 -11.22 17.91 9.96
C ASP A 276 -11.37 16.55 9.24
N PRO A 277 -12.30 16.42 8.28
CA PRO A 277 -12.61 15.16 7.64
C PRO A 277 -11.54 14.70 6.65
N LEU A 278 -10.89 15.63 5.95
CA LEU A 278 -9.71 15.29 5.16
C LEU A 278 -8.64 14.77 6.09
N LEU A 279 -8.57 15.32 7.32
CA LEU A 279 -7.65 14.86 8.33
C LEU A 279 -8.01 13.48 8.94
N GLY A 280 -9.26 13.30 9.35
CA GLY A 280 -9.64 12.12 10.11
C GLY A 280 -9.72 10.86 9.26
N MET A 281 -10.11 11.00 7.99
CA MET A 281 -10.57 9.88 7.18
C MET A 281 -9.41 9.09 6.56
N TYR A 282 -9.55 7.77 6.59
CA TYR A 282 -8.59 6.84 6.01
C TYR A 282 -9.00 6.46 4.58
N TRP A 283 -8.13 6.68 3.59
CA TRP A 283 -8.30 6.16 2.22
C TRP A 283 -7.43 4.90 2.06
N PRO A 284 -8.02 3.70 2.06
CA PRO A 284 -7.23 2.49 1.96
C PRO A 284 -6.55 2.36 0.59
N ALA A 285 -5.47 1.56 0.54
CA ALA A 285 -4.88 1.14 -0.72
C ALA A 285 -5.83 0.20 -1.51
N GLU A 286 -6.67 -0.56 -0.81
CA GLU A 286 -7.69 -1.44 -1.38
C GLU A 286 -9.00 -1.30 -0.62
N ARG A 287 -10.14 -1.26 -1.33
CA ARG A 287 -11.43 -1.12 -0.64
C ARG A 287 -11.77 -2.44 0.04
N PRO A 288 -12.44 -2.42 1.22
CA PRO A 288 -12.86 -3.65 1.89
C PRO A 288 -13.66 -4.60 0.99
N VAL A 289 -14.50 -4.05 0.10
CA VAL A 289 -15.30 -4.84 -0.84
C VAL A 289 -14.50 -5.53 -1.94
N ASP A 290 -13.29 -5.04 -2.24
CA ASP A 290 -12.38 -5.64 -3.22
C ASP A 290 -11.62 -6.84 -2.63
N LEU A 291 -11.95 -7.30 -1.39
CA LEU A 291 -11.31 -8.35 -0.58
C LEU A 291 -10.14 -9.04 -1.28
N PRO A 292 -8.88 -8.82 -0.88
CA PRO A 292 -7.75 -9.35 -1.61
C PRO A 292 -7.85 -10.88 -1.73
N VAL A 293 -7.47 -11.40 -2.90
CA VAL A 293 -7.26 -12.84 -3.05
C VAL A 293 -6.09 -13.22 -2.15
N THR A 294 -6.32 -14.12 -1.20
CA THR A 294 -5.25 -14.58 -0.30
C THR A 294 -4.76 -15.95 -0.76
N LEU A 295 -3.45 -16.05 -1.02
CA LEU A 295 -2.77 -17.30 -1.32
C LEU A 295 -1.79 -17.62 -0.18
N ASP A 296 -1.74 -18.87 0.23
CA ASP A 296 -0.84 -19.34 1.28
C ASP A 296 0.31 -20.17 0.70
N VAL A 297 1.54 -19.79 1.07
CA VAL A 297 2.78 -20.46 0.68
C VAL A 297 3.45 -21.07 1.91
N GLY A 298 3.88 -22.33 1.79
CA GLY A 298 4.67 -23.05 2.78
C GLY A 298 4.31 -24.53 2.89
N PRO A 299 5.01 -25.29 3.75
CA PRO A 299 4.73 -26.71 3.96
C PRO A 299 3.25 -26.96 4.32
N GLY A 300 2.58 -27.84 3.59
CA GLY A 300 1.16 -28.16 3.81
C GLY A 300 0.16 -27.05 3.44
N ARG A 301 0.59 -26.01 2.73
CA ARG A 301 -0.27 -24.93 2.20
C ARG A 301 -0.59 -25.16 0.73
N THR A 302 -1.45 -24.31 0.17
CA THR A 302 -1.88 -24.35 -1.23
C THR A 302 -0.70 -24.34 -2.20
N PHE A 303 0.35 -23.57 -1.90
CA PHE A 303 1.57 -23.55 -2.68
C PHE A 303 2.78 -23.91 -1.81
N ALA A 304 3.67 -24.75 -2.32
CA ALA A 304 4.94 -25.05 -1.66
C ALA A 304 6.03 -24.01 -1.98
N ALA A 305 5.92 -23.30 -3.10
CA ALA A 305 6.89 -22.36 -3.63
C ALA A 305 6.24 -20.99 -3.87
N VAL A 306 7.01 -19.91 -3.67
CA VAL A 306 6.54 -18.53 -3.86
C VAL A 306 6.32 -18.24 -5.34
N GLN A 307 7.21 -18.70 -6.22
CA GLN A 307 7.04 -18.50 -7.67
C GLN A 307 5.75 -19.15 -8.17
N ALA A 308 5.39 -20.34 -7.69
CA ALA A 308 4.16 -21.02 -8.08
C ALA A 308 2.90 -20.23 -7.68
N ALA A 309 2.92 -19.58 -6.50
CA ALA A 309 1.82 -18.70 -6.09
C ALA A 309 1.73 -17.46 -7.00
N VAL A 310 2.87 -16.83 -7.32
CA VAL A 310 2.92 -15.71 -8.29
C VAL A 310 2.39 -16.14 -9.65
N ASP A 311 2.78 -17.31 -10.14
CA ASP A 311 2.36 -17.85 -11.44
C ASP A 311 0.84 -18.07 -11.52
N SER A 312 0.22 -18.44 -10.40
CA SER A 312 -1.24 -18.63 -10.32
C SER A 312 -2.05 -17.33 -10.39
N VAL A 313 -1.44 -16.17 -10.11
CA VAL A 313 -2.12 -14.87 -10.17
C VAL A 313 -2.45 -14.52 -11.63
N PRO A 314 -3.71 -14.19 -11.97
CA PRO A 314 -4.07 -13.75 -13.32
C PRO A 314 -3.33 -12.48 -13.74
N SER A 315 -2.92 -12.42 -15.00
CA SER A 315 -2.37 -11.19 -15.59
C SER A 315 -3.41 -10.07 -15.59
N ASN A 316 -2.95 -8.84 -15.35
CA ASN A 316 -3.73 -7.60 -15.32
C ASN A 316 -4.90 -7.64 -14.33
N SER A 317 -4.75 -8.42 -13.24
CA SER A 317 -5.72 -8.43 -12.15
C SER A 317 -5.90 -7.01 -11.60
N THR A 318 -7.14 -6.55 -11.54
CA THR A 318 -7.51 -5.30 -10.86
C THR A 318 -7.63 -5.49 -9.35
N GLN A 319 -7.71 -6.75 -8.89
CA GLN A 319 -7.81 -7.12 -7.49
C GLN A 319 -6.42 -7.44 -6.92
N ARG A 320 -6.13 -6.95 -5.71
CA ARG A 320 -4.89 -7.28 -5.00
C ARG A 320 -4.84 -8.76 -4.66
N THR A 321 -3.68 -9.38 -4.89
CA THR A 321 -3.39 -10.74 -4.40
C THR A 321 -2.36 -10.68 -3.30
N VAL A 322 -2.75 -11.10 -2.10
CA VAL A 322 -1.88 -11.22 -0.92
C VAL A 322 -1.34 -12.64 -0.84
N ILE A 323 -0.04 -12.79 -1.06
CA ILE A 323 0.69 -14.05 -0.89
C ILE A 323 1.28 -14.05 0.52
N ARG A 324 0.67 -14.84 1.42
CA ARG A 324 1.14 -15.04 2.78
C ARG A 324 2.15 -16.17 2.81
N ILE A 325 3.35 -15.88 3.30
CA ILE A 325 4.47 -16.81 3.25
C ILE A 325 4.77 -17.27 4.67
N GLN A 326 4.61 -18.57 4.93
CA GLN A 326 4.87 -19.17 6.24
C GLN A 326 6.38 -19.15 6.56
N PRO A 327 6.77 -19.18 7.85
CA PRO A 327 8.15 -19.32 8.27
C PRO A 327 8.89 -20.45 7.52
N GLY A 328 10.10 -20.15 7.05
CA GLY A 328 10.92 -21.06 6.26
C GLY A 328 11.92 -20.34 5.36
N THR A 329 12.85 -21.11 4.80
CA THR A 329 13.79 -20.65 3.78
C THR A 329 13.38 -21.21 2.42
N TYR A 330 13.05 -20.31 1.50
CA TYR A 330 12.60 -20.60 0.15
C TYR A 330 13.75 -20.30 -0.81
N ARG A 331 14.45 -21.37 -1.22
CA ARG A 331 15.57 -21.27 -2.17
C ARG A 331 15.06 -21.38 -3.60
N GLU A 332 14.69 -20.26 -4.18
CA GLU A 332 14.18 -20.15 -5.55
C GLU A 332 14.42 -18.72 -6.08
N MET A 333 14.52 -18.57 -7.39
CA MET A 333 14.40 -17.25 -8.01
C MET A 333 12.93 -16.90 -8.13
N VAL A 334 12.55 -15.71 -7.68
CA VAL A 334 11.17 -15.22 -7.77
C VAL A 334 11.09 -14.04 -8.73
N ARG A 335 10.11 -14.06 -9.65
CA ARG A 335 9.80 -12.95 -10.54
C ARG A 335 8.30 -12.63 -10.52
N VAL A 336 7.98 -11.40 -10.14
CA VAL A 336 6.66 -10.78 -10.35
C VAL A 336 6.74 -9.96 -11.65
N PRO A 337 6.16 -10.43 -12.77
CA PRO A 337 6.23 -9.73 -14.05
C PRO A 337 5.38 -8.45 -14.06
N SER A 338 5.68 -7.53 -14.99
CA SER A 338 4.97 -6.24 -15.11
C SER A 338 3.48 -6.39 -15.39
N SER A 339 3.07 -7.50 -16.00
CA SER A 339 1.68 -7.86 -16.26
C SER A 339 0.92 -8.33 -15.01
N LYS A 340 1.54 -8.43 -13.83
CA LYS A 340 0.90 -8.86 -12.59
C LYS A 340 1.00 -7.77 -11.51
N PRO A 341 0.22 -6.69 -11.65
CA PRO A 341 0.20 -5.60 -10.67
C PRO A 341 -0.46 -6.04 -9.36
N ARG A 342 -0.31 -5.24 -8.30
CA ARG A 342 -1.02 -5.39 -7.01
C ARG A 342 -0.81 -6.76 -6.34
N ILE A 343 0.42 -7.27 -6.36
CA ILE A 343 0.81 -8.44 -5.55
C ILE A 343 1.44 -7.96 -4.25
N SER A 344 1.06 -8.57 -3.11
CA SER A 344 1.70 -8.34 -1.82
C SER A 344 2.37 -9.62 -1.30
N PHE A 345 3.59 -9.54 -0.79
CA PHE A 345 4.27 -10.62 -0.06
C PHE A 345 4.26 -10.34 1.44
N ILE A 346 3.60 -11.19 2.23
CA ILE A 346 3.46 -11.00 3.68
C ILE A 346 4.05 -12.19 4.42
N GLY A 347 5.24 -12.01 5.02
CA GLY A 347 5.83 -13.02 5.89
C GLY A 347 5.02 -13.20 7.18
N GLN A 348 4.64 -14.44 7.48
CA GLN A 348 3.79 -14.79 8.65
C GLN A 348 4.61 -15.13 9.91
N GLY A 349 5.93 -14.87 9.90
CA GLY A 349 6.80 -15.05 11.06
C GLY A 349 6.62 -13.96 12.12
N GLY A 350 7.19 -14.18 13.31
CA GLY A 350 7.18 -13.16 14.38
C GLY A 350 8.13 -11.99 14.08
N ARG A 351 9.09 -12.21 13.19
CA ARG A 351 10.12 -11.27 12.75
C ARG A 351 10.54 -11.57 11.29
N PRO A 352 11.14 -10.61 10.56
CA PRO A 352 11.42 -10.78 9.13
C PRO A 352 12.46 -11.88 8.82
N GLU A 353 13.27 -12.31 9.79
CA GLU A 353 14.25 -13.38 9.63
C GLU A 353 13.62 -14.77 9.54
N ASP A 354 12.38 -14.92 10.00
CA ASP A 354 11.72 -16.23 10.03
C ASP A 354 11.25 -16.68 8.63
N VAL A 355 11.14 -15.75 7.68
CA VAL A 355 10.73 -16.00 6.28
C VAL A 355 11.82 -15.47 5.35
N VAL A 356 12.53 -16.36 4.66
CA VAL A 356 13.69 -15.99 3.83
C VAL A 356 13.49 -16.44 2.39
N LEU A 357 13.48 -15.49 1.45
CA LEU A 357 13.57 -15.74 0.01
C LEU A 357 15.04 -15.59 -0.40
N VAL A 358 15.65 -16.65 -0.95
CA VAL A 358 17.09 -16.67 -1.18
C VAL A 358 17.50 -17.37 -2.47
N PHE A 359 18.50 -16.82 -3.15
CA PHE A 359 19.24 -17.50 -4.21
C PHE A 359 20.70 -17.02 -4.22
N ASN A 360 21.53 -17.54 -5.11
CA ASN A 360 22.98 -17.30 -5.09
C ASN A 360 23.59 -16.97 -6.46
N ASN A 361 22.80 -16.49 -7.41
CA ASN A 361 23.35 -16.06 -8.70
C ASN A 361 24.21 -14.80 -8.51
N ALA A 362 25.36 -14.77 -9.15
CA ALA A 362 26.13 -13.56 -9.44
C ALA A 362 26.02 -13.20 -10.93
N SER A 363 26.45 -11.98 -11.28
CA SER A 363 26.47 -11.47 -12.64
C SER A 363 27.19 -12.41 -13.61
N GLY A 364 28.34 -12.94 -13.19
CA GLY A 364 29.14 -13.89 -13.95
C GLY A 364 28.65 -15.35 -13.89
N THR A 365 27.54 -15.64 -13.22
CA THR A 365 26.99 -17.00 -13.17
C THR A 365 26.44 -17.39 -14.55
N PRO A 366 26.87 -18.51 -15.15
CA PRO A 366 26.34 -18.98 -16.43
C PRO A 366 24.87 -19.36 -16.30
N LYS A 367 24.07 -19.01 -17.32
CA LYS A 367 22.68 -19.46 -17.40
C LYS A 367 22.64 -20.95 -17.77
N PRO A 368 21.70 -21.72 -17.19
CA PRO A 368 21.56 -23.15 -17.51
C PRO A 368 21.27 -23.44 -18.99
N ASP A 369 20.69 -22.48 -19.72
CA ASP A 369 20.34 -22.60 -21.14
C ASP A 369 21.51 -22.32 -22.10
N GLY A 370 22.69 -21.97 -21.59
CA GLY A 370 23.87 -21.67 -22.39
C GLY A 370 23.85 -20.31 -23.10
N THR A 371 22.86 -19.44 -22.84
CA THR A 371 22.71 -18.13 -23.51
C THR A 371 23.63 -17.03 -22.94
N GLY A 372 24.70 -17.42 -22.23
CA GLY A 372 25.64 -16.53 -21.57
C GLY A 372 25.43 -16.46 -20.05
N ASN A 373 25.91 -15.39 -19.43
CA ASN A 373 25.80 -15.20 -17.98
C ASN A 373 24.53 -14.43 -17.61
N TYR A 374 24.12 -14.50 -16.34
CA TYR A 374 22.96 -13.77 -15.84
C TYR A 374 23.08 -12.26 -15.98
N GLY A 375 24.29 -11.71 -15.83
CA GLY A 375 24.52 -10.27 -15.68
C GLY A 375 23.95 -9.74 -14.35
N THR A 376 24.32 -8.53 -13.96
CA THR A 376 23.90 -7.93 -12.67
C THR A 376 22.37 -7.98 -12.49
N SER A 377 21.60 -7.45 -13.45
CA SER A 377 20.13 -7.43 -13.33
C SER A 377 19.48 -8.82 -13.31
N GLY A 378 20.13 -9.81 -13.92
CA GLY A 378 19.66 -11.20 -13.98
C GLY A 378 20.09 -12.03 -12.78
N SER A 379 21.02 -11.54 -11.96
CA SER A 379 21.48 -12.24 -10.76
C SER A 379 20.52 -12.12 -9.57
N ALA A 380 19.48 -11.30 -9.71
CA ALA A 380 18.46 -11.05 -8.70
C ALA A 380 17.83 -12.33 -8.16
N SER A 381 17.88 -12.52 -6.84
CA SER A 381 17.12 -13.59 -6.17
C SER A 381 15.62 -13.34 -6.26
N VAL A 382 15.21 -12.08 -6.10
CA VAL A 382 13.82 -11.64 -6.31
C VAL A 382 13.80 -10.47 -7.28
N ARG A 383 12.96 -10.56 -8.32
CA ARG A 383 12.72 -9.52 -9.31
C ARG A 383 11.25 -9.10 -9.32
N ILE A 384 10.98 -7.81 -9.13
CA ILE A 384 9.63 -7.26 -9.06
C ILE A 384 9.47 -6.17 -10.14
N ASP A 385 8.72 -6.51 -11.19
CA ASP A 385 8.42 -5.62 -12.31
C ASP A 385 6.96 -5.08 -12.25
N GLY A 386 6.05 -5.74 -11.55
CA GLY A 386 4.61 -5.40 -11.47
C GLY A 386 4.29 -4.26 -10.48
N PRO A 387 3.62 -3.17 -10.92
CA PRO A 387 3.40 -1.97 -10.08
C PRO A 387 2.44 -2.24 -8.91
N ASP A 388 2.42 -1.30 -7.95
CA ASP A 388 1.60 -1.37 -6.74
C ASP A 388 1.93 -2.59 -5.84
N PHE A 389 3.19 -3.03 -5.90
CA PHE A 389 3.71 -4.17 -5.14
C PHE A 389 3.91 -3.80 -3.66
N GLU A 390 3.66 -4.76 -2.77
CA GLU A 390 3.99 -4.59 -1.35
C GLU A 390 4.77 -5.78 -0.81
N ALA A 391 5.69 -5.53 0.12
CA ALA A 391 6.30 -6.59 0.93
C ALA A 391 6.35 -6.20 2.40
N ARG A 392 6.05 -7.16 3.29
CA ARG A 392 6.14 -6.94 4.73
C ARG A 392 6.71 -8.14 5.46
N ASN A 393 7.53 -7.87 6.49
CA ASN A 393 7.95 -8.83 7.50
C ASN A 393 8.62 -10.11 6.94
N LEU A 394 9.60 -9.93 6.05
CA LEU A 394 10.36 -11.03 5.45
C LEU A 394 11.80 -10.61 5.11
N THR A 395 12.63 -11.58 4.75
CA THR A 395 14.00 -11.39 4.27
C THR A 395 14.11 -11.78 2.80
N ILE A 396 14.76 -10.94 2.01
CA ILE A 396 15.19 -11.21 0.64
C ILE A 396 16.72 -11.21 0.64
N SER A 397 17.34 -12.29 0.19
CA SER A 397 18.80 -12.42 0.24
C SER A 397 19.37 -12.96 -1.06
N ASN A 398 20.54 -12.44 -1.44
CA ASN A 398 21.44 -13.14 -2.32
C ASN A 398 22.64 -13.65 -1.50
N ASP A 399 22.78 -14.97 -1.40
CA ASP A 399 23.81 -15.59 -0.58
C ASP A 399 25.03 -16.06 -1.37
N PHE A 400 25.27 -15.47 -2.56
CA PHE A 400 26.49 -15.71 -3.35
C PHE A 400 27.75 -15.59 -2.48
N ASP A 401 28.59 -16.62 -2.51
CA ASP A 401 29.81 -16.70 -1.70
C ASP A 401 31.00 -16.12 -2.47
N GLU A 402 31.32 -14.85 -2.22
CA GLU A 402 32.47 -14.18 -2.84
C GLU A 402 33.82 -14.86 -2.53
N ALA A 403 33.96 -15.47 -1.34
CA ALA A 403 35.22 -16.09 -0.91
C ALA A 403 35.44 -17.43 -1.60
N ALA A 404 34.38 -18.21 -1.79
CA ALA A 404 34.43 -19.43 -2.59
C ALA A 404 34.62 -19.17 -4.09
N ASN A 405 34.32 -17.95 -4.56
CA ASN A 405 34.31 -17.59 -5.99
C ASN A 405 35.32 -16.49 -6.36
N MET A 406 36.49 -16.44 -5.72
CA MET A 406 37.52 -15.42 -6.00
C MET A 406 38.02 -15.40 -7.47
N GLY A 407 37.87 -16.51 -8.20
CA GLY A 407 38.22 -16.59 -9.62
C GLY A 407 37.18 -15.97 -10.57
N MET A 408 35.98 -15.65 -10.08
CA MET A 408 34.94 -14.99 -10.87
C MET A 408 35.19 -13.49 -10.91
N LYS A 409 35.26 -12.92 -12.12
CA LYS A 409 35.45 -11.48 -12.31
C LYS A 409 34.20 -10.67 -11.97
N ASP A 410 33.04 -11.10 -12.44
CA ASP A 410 31.77 -10.39 -12.31
C ASP A 410 30.94 -10.95 -11.15
N ARG A 411 31.17 -10.43 -9.94
CA ARG A 411 30.63 -10.97 -8.67
C ARG A 411 29.42 -10.23 -8.11
N GLN A 412 28.86 -9.29 -8.87
CA GLN A 412 27.65 -8.54 -8.48
C GLN A 412 26.48 -9.49 -8.26
N ALA A 413 25.83 -9.44 -7.10
CA ALA A 413 24.87 -10.45 -6.69
C ALA A 413 23.65 -9.80 -6.04
N VAL A 414 22.62 -9.57 -6.87
CA VAL A 414 21.44 -8.80 -6.46
C VAL A 414 20.51 -9.64 -5.60
N ALA A 415 20.10 -9.13 -4.45
CA ALA A 415 19.05 -9.74 -3.63
C ALA A 415 17.67 -9.35 -4.17
N LEU A 416 17.43 -8.04 -4.33
CA LEU A 416 16.19 -7.50 -4.85
C LEU A 416 16.45 -6.57 -6.04
N HIS A 417 15.85 -6.90 -7.19
CA HIS A 417 15.74 -6.00 -8.34
C HIS A 417 14.28 -5.56 -8.48
N ILE A 418 14.03 -4.26 -8.33
CA ILE A 418 12.68 -3.70 -8.37
C ILE A 418 12.57 -2.55 -9.38
N THR A 419 11.56 -2.64 -10.25
CA THR A 419 11.19 -1.57 -11.20
C THR A 419 9.72 -1.16 -11.09
N ALA A 420 8.98 -1.79 -10.17
CA ALA A 420 7.55 -1.62 -9.96
C ALA A 420 7.24 -0.26 -9.32
N ASP A 421 6.71 0.70 -10.10
CA ASP A 421 6.28 1.99 -9.55
C ASP A 421 5.24 1.79 -8.43
N ARG A 422 5.27 2.69 -7.45
CA ARG A 422 4.43 2.67 -6.24
C ARG A 422 4.62 1.42 -5.36
N SER A 423 5.86 0.96 -5.17
CA SER A 423 6.11 -0.17 -4.28
C SER A 423 6.38 0.25 -2.84
N VAL A 424 5.79 -0.49 -1.89
CA VAL A 424 5.98 -0.29 -0.45
C VAL A 424 6.61 -1.53 0.18
N LEU A 425 7.75 -1.36 0.85
CA LEU A 425 8.40 -2.42 1.61
C LEU A 425 8.50 -1.97 3.08
N ALA A 426 7.90 -2.72 3.99
CA ALA A 426 7.87 -2.36 5.41
C ALA A 426 8.38 -3.51 6.30
N ASN A 427 9.36 -3.23 7.18
CA ASN A 427 9.99 -4.26 8.00
C ASN A 427 10.52 -5.43 7.13
N VAL A 428 11.27 -5.10 6.06
CA VAL A 428 11.88 -6.08 5.15
C VAL A 428 13.40 -6.02 5.29
N ARG A 429 14.06 -7.17 5.24
CA ARG A 429 15.52 -7.29 5.22
C ARG A 429 16.00 -7.59 3.80
N MET A 430 16.95 -6.82 3.27
CA MET A 430 17.62 -7.10 1.99
C MET A 430 19.11 -7.36 2.24
N LEU A 431 19.57 -8.58 1.97
CA LEU A 431 20.89 -9.06 2.36
C LEU A 431 21.72 -9.48 1.16
N GLY A 432 22.94 -8.97 1.05
CA GLY A 432 23.89 -9.37 0.04
C GLY A 432 25.28 -8.78 0.29
N ASN A 433 26.11 -8.74 -0.76
CA ASN A 433 27.41 -8.09 -0.77
C ASN A 433 27.36 -6.94 -1.80
N GLN A 434 28.05 -7.12 -2.93
CA GLN A 434 28.05 -6.17 -4.02
C GLN A 434 26.71 -6.17 -4.76
N ASP A 435 26.15 -4.97 -4.99
CA ASP A 435 24.91 -4.74 -5.75
C ASP A 435 23.64 -5.37 -5.09
N THR A 436 23.51 -5.33 -3.77
CA THR A 436 22.41 -5.99 -3.03
C THR A 436 21.00 -5.56 -3.46
N LEU A 437 20.72 -4.26 -3.58
CA LEU A 437 19.41 -3.69 -3.86
C LEU A 437 19.46 -2.82 -5.13
N LEU A 438 18.85 -3.33 -6.21
CA LEU A 438 18.68 -2.60 -7.47
C LEU A 438 17.32 -1.92 -7.50
N VAL A 439 17.28 -0.65 -7.07
CA VAL A 439 16.13 0.27 -7.18
C VAL A 439 16.17 0.98 -8.54
N ASN A 440 15.47 0.42 -9.50
CA ASN A 440 15.56 0.79 -10.91
C ASN A 440 14.20 1.27 -11.42
N SER A 441 14.11 1.61 -12.70
CA SER A 441 12.83 1.93 -13.34
C SER A 441 12.69 1.14 -14.64
N PRO A 442 11.48 1.06 -15.23
CA PRO A 442 11.26 0.33 -16.47
C PRO A 442 12.10 0.83 -17.66
N GLY A 443 12.62 2.06 -17.60
CA GLY A 443 13.51 2.64 -18.61
C GLY A 443 14.08 4.00 -18.21
N THR A 444 15.10 4.47 -18.94
CA THR A 444 15.67 5.80 -18.73
C THR A 444 14.61 6.89 -18.89
N GLY A 445 14.60 7.86 -17.97
CA GLY A 445 13.60 8.95 -17.95
C GLY A 445 12.20 8.54 -17.51
N VAL A 446 11.94 7.25 -17.22
CA VAL A 446 10.67 6.77 -16.69
C VAL A 446 10.74 6.78 -15.16
N PRO A 447 9.87 7.52 -14.46
CA PRO A 447 9.81 7.48 -12.99
C PRO A 447 9.37 6.10 -12.49
N ALA A 448 9.99 5.65 -11.41
CA ALA A 448 9.52 4.54 -10.58
C ALA A 448 9.87 4.86 -9.12
N ARG A 449 8.88 4.77 -8.24
CA ARG A 449 8.97 5.27 -6.87
C ARG A 449 8.82 4.13 -5.86
N PHE A 450 9.67 4.16 -4.84
CA PHE A 450 9.81 3.11 -3.84
C PHE A 450 9.82 3.71 -2.44
N TYR A 451 9.01 3.17 -1.54
CA TYR A 451 9.02 3.54 -0.13
C TYR A 451 9.45 2.35 0.73
N PHE A 452 10.59 2.48 1.39
CA PHE A 452 11.15 1.53 2.33
C PHE A 452 10.97 2.07 3.74
N ASP A 453 10.10 1.44 4.53
CA ASP A 453 9.77 1.83 5.90
C ASP A 453 10.35 0.82 6.89
N ASN A 454 11.16 1.29 7.84
CA ASN A 454 11.77 0.48 8.89
C ASN A 454 12.42 -0.81 8.36
N CYS A 455 13.09 -0.72 7.22
CA CYS A 455 13.77 -1.83 6.57
C CYS A 455 15.22 -1.94 7.03
N TYR A 456 15.83 -3.09 6.74
CA TYR A 456 17.25 -3.35 6.94
C TYR A 456 17.89 -3.70 5.60
N VAL A 457 18.92 -2.97 5.20
CA VAL A 457 19.71 -3.27 3.99
C VAL A 457 21.15 -3.51 4.39
N GLU A 458 21.77 -4.60 3.95
CA GLU A 458 23.21 -4.80 4.10
C GLU A 458 23.92 -5.14 2.79
N GLY A 459 25.16 -4.68 2.68
CA GLY A 459 26.05 -4.99 1.57
C GLY A 459 27.36 -4.24 1.70
N ASP A 460 28.17 -4.23 0.64
CA ASP A 460 29.48 -3.58 0.67
C ASP A 460 29.70 -2.58 -0.47
N VAL A 461 29.83 -3.03 -1.72
CA VAL A 461 30.07 -2.19 -2.89
C VAL A 461 28.74 -1.92 -3.60
N ASP A 462 28.41 -0.64 -3.79
CA ASP A 462 27.26 -0.17 -4.56
C ASP A 462 25.94 -0.84 -4.15
N PHE A 463 25.79 -1.15 -2.87
CA PHE A 463 24.76 -2.12 -2.46
C PHE A 463 23.33 -1.57 -2.51
N ILE A 464 23.16 -0.26 -2.73
CA ILE A 464 21.90 0.38 -3.13
C ILE A 464 22.14 1.17 -4.42
N PHE A 465 21.61 0.71 -5.55
CA PHE A 465 21.95 1.28 -6.86
C PHE A 465 20.78 1.24 -7.85
N GLY A 466 20.92 1.96 -8.96
CA GLY A 466 19.88 2.05 -9.99
C GLY A 466 19.37 3.48 -10.25
N ARG A 467 18.29 3.59 -11.03
CA ARG A 467 17.76 4.88 -11.51
C ARG A 467 16.41 5.28 -10.92
N GLY A 468 15.90 4.49 -9.97
CA GLY A 468 14.62 4.74 -9.31
C GLY A 468 14.65 5.92 -8.34
N THR A 469 13.47 6.39 -7.96
CA THR A 469 13.26 7.32 -6.85
C THR A 469 12.95 6.49 -5.59
N ALA A 470 13.81 6.53 -4.58
CA ALA A 470 13.65 5.68 -3.40
C ALA A 470 13.73 6.50 -2.11
N VAL A 471 12.73 6.33 -1.25
CA VAL A 471 12.74 6.88 0.11
C VAL A 471 12.94 5.75 1.11
N PHE A 472 14.03 5.84 1.87
CA PHE A 472 14.32 4.99 3.02
C PHE A 472 14.00 5.80 4.28
N SER A 473 12.99 5.37 5.03
CA SER A 473 12.52 6.04 6.25
C SER A 473 12.72 5.11 7.45
N GLY A 474 13.41 5.59 8.48
CA GLY A 474 13.65 4.80 9.70
C GLY A 474 14.47 3.52 9.49
N CYS A 475 15.16 3.39 8.35
CA CYS A 475 15.85 2.16 7.97
C CYS A 475 17.22 2.03 8.65
N GLU A 476 17.67 0.79 8.87
CA GLU A 476 19.06 0.48 9.20
C GLU A 476 19.81 0.07 7.93
N ILE A 477 20.92 0.76 7.65
CA ILE A 477 21.74 0.56 6.46
C ILE A 477 23.12 0.10 6.93
N ARG A 478 23.40 -1.19 6.77
CA ARG A 478 24.62 -1.83 7.30
C ARG A 478 25.65 -2.06 6.21
N SER A 479 26.80 -1.38 6.31
CA SER A 479 27.95 -1.67 5.46
C SER A 479 28.73 -2.86 6.01
N LEU A 480 29.05 -3.83 5.16
CA LEU A 480 29.85 -5.00 5.54
C LEU A 480 31.35 -4.68 5.46
N ASP A 481 32.10 -5.25 6.40
CA ASP A 481 33.57 -5.14 6.40
C ASP A 481 34.16 -6.10 5.36
N ARG A 482 34.95 -5.56 4.43
CA ARG A 482 35.69 -6.31 3.41
C ARG A 482 37.13 -6.60 3.85
N GLY A 483 37.48 -6.29 5.10
CA GLY A 483 38.82 -6.43 5.67
C GLY A 483 39.78 -5.33 5.20
N SER A 484 39.26 -4.23 4.66
CA SER A 484 40.06 -3.12 4.17
C SER A 484 40.27 -2.07 5.26
N ALA A 485 41.48 -1.51 5.32
CA ALA A 485 41.77 -0.40 6.21
C ALA A 485 41.34 0.95 5.62
N THR A 486 41.13 1.03 4.30
CA THR A 486 40.97 2.32 3.59
C THR A 486 39.68 2.42 2.79
N ASN A 487 39.16 1.31 2.26
CA ASN A 487 37.94 1.31 1.47
C ASN A 487 37.21 -0.05 1.58
N ASN A 488 36.10 -0.06 2.31
CA ASN A 488 35.19 -1.18 2.49
C ASN A 488 33.95 -1.10 1.60
N GLY A 489 33.77 -0.03 0.82
CA GLY A 489 32.74 0.05 -0.21
C GLY A 489 31.94 1.35 -0.21
N TYR A 490 30.76 1.27 -0.80
CA TYR A 490 29.93 2.41 -1.19
C TYR A 490 28.47 2.08 -0.90
N VAL A 491 27.81 2.92 -0.11
CA VAL A 491 26.39 2.71 0.21
C VAL A 491 25.52 2.85 -1.03
N THR A 492 25.78 3.88 -1.86
CA THR A 492 24.95 4.16 -3.01
C THR A 492 25.70 4.29 -4.33
N ALA A 493 25.04 3.85 -5.41
CA ALA A 493 25.44 4.10 -6.79
C ALA A 493 24.21 4.47 -7.65
N GLY A 494 23.71 5.70 -7.45
CA GLY A 494 22.55 6.23 -8.16
C GLY A 494 22.85 6.52 -9.64
N SER A 495 21.82 6.47 -10.48
CA SER A 495 21.91 6.68 -11.94
C SER A 495 20.65 7.34 -12.51
N GLN A 496 19.98 8.19 -11.71
CA GLN A 496 18.77 8.88 -12.13
C GLN A 496 19.01 9.76 -13.36
N ASP A 497 18.09 9.75 -14.32
CA ASP A 497 18.15 10.70 -15.44
C ASP A 497 18.02 12.14 -14.93
N LEU A 498 18.72 13.09 -15.53
CA LEU A 498 18.71 14.50 -15.16
C LEU A 498 17.30 15.14 -15.16
N SER A 499 16.36 14.60 -15.94
CA SER A 499 14.95 15.01 -15.95
C SER A 499 14.15 14.55 -14.72
N ILE A 500 14.69 13.62 -13.94
CA ILE A 500 14.10 13.15 -12.69
C ILE A 500 14.69 13.95 -11.54
N THR A 501 13.86 14.75 -10.87
CA THR A 501 14.27 15.61 -9.76
C THR A 501 14.79 14.81 -8.56
N TYR A 502 14.13 13.70 -8.23
CA TYR A 502 14.35 12.95 -6.99
C TYR A 502 14.98 11.57 -7.25
N GLY A 503 16.11 11.31 -6.59
CA GLY A 503 16.77 10.01 -6.55
C GLY A 503 16.55 9.33 -5.21
N TYR A 504 17.59 9.27 -4.38
CA TYR A 504 17.52 8.60 -3.09
C TYR A 504 17.39 9.58 -1.94
N LEU A 505 16.48 9.26 -1.02
CA LEU A 505 16.32 9.94 0.26
C LEU A 505 16.53 8.92 1.38
N PHE A 506 17.50 9.17 2.25
CA PHE A 506 17.63 8.49 3.53
C PHE A 506 17.19 9.46 4.61
N ASP A 507 16.04 9.19 5.23
CA ASP A 507 15.43 10.04 6.23
C ASP A 507 15.31 9.26 7.55
N GLN A 508 15.84 9.83 8.63
CA GLN A 508 15.85 9.21 9.96
C GLN A 508 16.45 7.79 9.98
N CYS A 509 17.40 7.52 9.11
CA CYS A 509 18.06 6.22 8.99
C CYS A 509 19.24 6.09 9.96
N ARG A 510 19.70 4.86 10.16
CA ARG A 510 20.94 4.54 10.89
C ARG A 510 21.91 3.85 9.93
N LEU A 511 23.00 4.54 9.58
CA LEU A 511 24.08 3.95 8.80
C LEU A 511 25.10 3.37 9.78
N VAL A 512 25.26 2.04 9.78
CA VAL A 512 26.02 1.26 10.78
C VAL A 512 27.04 0.32 10.11
N SER A 513 28.12 -0.02 10.79
CA SER A 513 29.10 -1.00 10.32
C SER A 513 30.06 -1.37 11.45
N ASP A 514 30.67 -2.56 11.33
CA ASP A 514 31.83 -2.97 12.13
C ASP A 514 33.16 -2.75 11.38
N ALA A 515 33.11 -2.20 10.16
CA ALA A 515 34.29 -1.89 9.34
C ALA A 515 35.15 -0.79 9.98
N THR A 516 36.41 -0.72 9.53
CA THR A 516 37.37 0.32 9.93
C THR A 516 36.75 1.72 9.84
N ALA A 517 37.04 2.60 10.81
CA ALA A 517 36.60 3.99 10.76
C ALA A 517 37.09 4.69 9.47
N ASN A 518 36.27 5.60 8.94
CA ASN A 518 36.55 6.36 7.71
C ASN A 518 36.86 5.50 6.46
N SER A 519 36.25 4.33 6.31
CA SER A 519 36.53 3.40 5.21
C SER A 519 35.36 3.15 4.27
N VAL A 520 34.16 3.69 4.54
CA VAL A 520 32.98 3.50 3.69
C VAL A 520 32.52 4.84 3.15
N HIS A 521 32.19 4.87 1.86
CA HIS A 521 31.67 6.06 1.20
C HIS A 521 30.13 6.03 1.17
N LEU A 522 29.48 7.20 1.28
CA LEU A 522 28.03 7.32 1.12
C LEU A 522 27.61 7.04 -0.32
N GLY A 523 28.44 7.35 -1.31
CA GLY A 523 28.16 6.93 -2.68
C GLY A 523 29.05 7.49 -3.77
N ARG A 524 28.69 7.11 -5.00
CA ARG A 524 29.36 7.52 -6.24
C ARG A 524 28.38 7.58 -7.41
N PRO A 525 28.62 8.41 -8.44
CA PRO A 525 27.67 8.61 -9.53
C PRO A 525 27.80 7.50 -10.56
N TRP A 526 26.84 6.57 -10.60
CA TRP A 526 26.85 5.54 -11.63
C TRP A 526 26.25 6.11 -12.93
N HIS A 527 27.06 6.09 -13.99
CA HIS A 527 26.64 6.39 -15.35
C HIS A 527 26.59 5.08 -16.15
N PRO A 528 25.43 4.39 -16.22
CA PRO A 528 25.30 3.10 -16.89
C PRO A 528 25.72 3.23 -18.35
N SER A 529 26.67 2.40 -18.79
CA SER A 529 27.24 2.45 -20.14
C SER A 529 27.81 3.83 -20.53
N GLY A 530 28.20 4.65 -19.56
CA GLY A 530 28.71 6.01 -19.78
C GLY A 530 27.65 7.05 -20.13
N ASP A 531 26.37 6.80 -19.80
CA ASP A 531 25.27 7.75 -20.08
C ASP A 531 25.49 9.09 -19.34
N PRO A 532 25.78 10.20 -20.03
CA PRO A 532 26.04 11.49 -19.39
C PRO A 532 24.77 12.11 -18.78
N ARG A 533 23.58 11.60 -19.11
CA ARG A 533 22.32 12.07 -18.53
C ARG A 533 22.01 11.44 -17.17
N ALA A 534 22.71 10.37 -16.79
CA ALA A 534 22.55 9.71 -15.51
C ALA A 534 23.22 10.53 -14.38
N VAL A 535 22.57 11.60 -13.94
CA VAL A 535 23.06 12.50 -12.89
C VAL A 535 22.41 12.14 -11.55
N ALA A 536 23.11 11.26 -10.83
CA ALA A 536 22.68 10.71 -9.54
C ALA A 536 22.25 11.79 -8.55
N GLN A 537 21.18 11.52 -7.79
CA GLN A 537 20.75 12.37 -6.68
C GLN A 537 20.64 11.53 -5.42
N VAL A 538 21.29 11.99 -4.35
CA VAL A 538 21.25 11.34 -3.03
C VAL A 538 21.18 12.43 -1.97
N LEU A 539 20.20 12.32 -1.08
CA LEU A 539 20.11 13.10 0.15
C LEU A 539 20.11 12.15 1.35
N VAL A 540 21.04 12.36 2.26
CA VAL A 540 21.02 11.74 3.60
C VAL A 540 20.66 12.81 4.61
N ARG A 541 19.49 12.71 5.24
CA ARG A 541 18.98 13.71 6.17
C ARG A 541 18.51 13.13 7.49
N ASP A 542 18.62 13.93 8.55
CA ASP A 542 18.09 13.63 9.88
C ASP A 542 18.53 12.25 10.43
N SER A 543 19.66 11.74 9.92
CA SER A 543 20.09 10.35 10.09
C SER A 543 21.31 10.25 11.00
N TRP A 544 21.54 9.04 11.55
CA TRP A 544 22.75 8.74 12.31
C TRP A 544 23.80 8.09 11.41
N LEU A 545 25.02 8.63 11.39
CA LEU A 545 26.17 8.15 10.63
C LEU A 545 27.26 7.62 11.56
N GLY A 546 27.56 6.33 11.44
CA GLY A 546 28.63 5.66 12.21
C GLY A 546 30.05 6.04 11.76
N ALA A 547 31.03 5.69 12.59
CA ALA A 547 32.42 6.12 12.41
C ALA A 547 33.10 5.54 11.16
N HIS A 548 32.53 4.49 10.56
CA HIS A 548 32.98 3.89 9.31
C HIS A 548 32.80 4.84 8.11
N ILE A 549 31.87 5.80 8.17
CA ILE A 549 31.66 6.74 7.06
C ILE A 549 32.89 7.64 6.90
N SER A 550 33.46 7.63 5.71
CA SER A 550 34.64 8.41 5.31
C SER A 550 34.39 9.91 5.43
N GLY A 551 35.44 10.67 5.79
CA GLY A 551 35.47 12.13 5.67
C GLY A 551 35.35 12.64 4.23
N THR A 552 35.64 11.79 3.24
CA THR A 552 35.38 11.98 1.80
C THR A 552 34.28 11.00 1.36
N PRO A 553 33.00 11.24 1.73
CA PRO A 553 31.95 10.25 1.56
C PRO A 553 31.48 10.08 0.11
N TRP A 554 31.85 11.00 -0.78
CA TRP A 554 31.47 10.97 -2.19
C TRP A 554 32.72 10.76 -3.05
N THR A 555 32.66 9.84 -4.01
CA THR A 555 33.80 9.51 -4.88
C THR A 555 33.42 9.49 -6.34
N ASP A 556 34.39 9.75 -7.21
CA ASP A 556 34.22 9.61 -8.66
C ASP A 556 33.98 8.14 -9.06
N MET A 557 33.33 7.93 -10.21
CA MET A 557 33.12 6.60 -10.77
C MET A 557 33.28 6.63 -12.27
N SER A 558 34.13 5.74 -12.80
CA SER A 558 34.30 5.53 -14.25
C SER A 558 34.59 6.81 -15.06
N GLY A 559 35.31 7.77 -14.46
CA GLY A 559 35.66 9.05 -15.08
C GLY A 559 34.64 10.18 -14.89
N PHE A 560 33.50 9.93 -14.24
CA PHE A 560 32.52 10.95 -13.89
C PHE A 560 32.74 11.45 -12.46
N SER A 561 32.73 12.77 -12.29
CA SER A 561 33.01 13.36 -10.99
C SER A 561 31.78 13.35 -10.09
N TRP A 562 31.98 13.02 -8.81
CA TRP A 562 30.90 13.17 -7.81
C TRP A 562 30.44 14.63 -7.67
N ARG A 563 31.29 15.60 -8.02
CA ARG A 563 30.97 17.04 -7.96
C ARG A 563 29.95 17.47 -9.01
N GLU A 564 29.72 16.66 -10.04
CA GLU A 564 28.71 16.87 -11.06
C GLU A 564 27.37 16.18 -10.69
N ALA A 565 27.37 15.36 -9.63
CA ALA A 565 26.19 14.71 -9.09
C ALA A 565 25.46 15.59 -8.06
N ARG A 566 24.22 15.23 -7.74
CA ARG A 566 23.35 15.95 -6.81
C ARG A 566 23.39 15.30 -5.41
N PHE A 567 24.57 15.26 -4.81
CA PHE A 567 24.79 14.64 -3.50
C PHE A 567 24.79 15.65 -2.37
N HIS A 568 23.93 15.43 -1.38
CA HIS A 568 23.76 16.34 -0.25
C HIS A 568 23.53 15.60 1.06
N GLU A 569 23.83 16.30 2.16
CA GLU A 569 23.51 15.89 3.52
C GLU A 569 22.73 17.00 4.23
N LEU A 570 21.93 16.66 5.24
CA LEU A 570 21.22 17.64 6.06
C LEU A 570 21.05 17.11 7.49
N THR A 571 21.39 17.90 8.51
CA THR A 571 21.05 17.63 9.93
C THR A 571 21.43 16.23 10.47
N ASN A 572 22.38 15.55 9.81
CA ASN A 572 22.88 14.25 10.24
C ASN A 572 23.66 14.35 11.55
N ARG A 573 23.72 13.24 12.29
CA ARG A 573 24.39 13.16 13.60
C ARG A 573 25.28 11.92 13.66
N GLY A 574 26.15 11.85 14.67
CA GLY A 574 27.04 10.71 14.88
C GLY A 574 28.48 10.95 14.37
N PRO A 575 29.41 10.04 14.68
CA PRO A 575 30.84 10.24 14.42
C PRO A 575 31.21 10.34 12.93
N GLY A 576 30.38 9.80 12.03
CA GLY A 576 30.56 9.91 10.58
C GLY A 576 29.90 11.14 9.93
N ALA A 577 29.17 11.96 10.70
CA ALA A 577 28.44 13.14 10.23
C ALA A 577 29.29 14.42 10.36
N GLN A 578 30.45 14.41 9.70
CA GLN A 578 31.31 15.60 9.63
C GLN A 578 30.75 16.61 8.62
N VAL A 579 31.04 17.89 8.81
CA VAL A 579 30.73 18.95 7.83
C VAL A 579 32.05 19.47 7.27
N THR A 580 32.32 19.16 6.00
CA THR A 580 33.56 19.55 5.29
C THR A 580 33.24 20.05 3.89
N ALA A 581 34.23 20.63 3.20
CA ALA A 581 34.07 21.13 1.83
C ALA A 581 33.69 20.02 0.83
N ASP A 582 34.04 18.76 1.13
CA ASP A 582 33.73 17.60 0.29
C ASP A 582 32.42 16.90 0.69
N ARG A 583 31.58 17.59 1.47
CA ARG A 583 30.30 17.12 2.00
C ARG A 583 29.21 18.18 1.85
N PRO A 584 28.70 18.38 0.62
CA PRO A 584 27.71 19.42 0.36
C PRO A 584 26.51 19.29 1.30
N GLN A 585 26.17 20.39 1.99
CA GLN A 585 24.98 20.43 2.84
C GLN A 585 23.82 20.99 2.01
N LEU A 586 22.65 20.37 2.11
CA LEU A 586 21.42 20.96 1.58
C LEU A 586 21.10 22.21 2.42
N PRO A 587 20.80 23.37 1.81
CA PRO A 587 20.37 24.55 2.55
C PRO A 587 19.09 24.27 3.33
N ALA A 588 19.01 24.71 4.59
CA ALA A 588 17.84 24.45 5.45
C ALA A 588 16.53 25.00 4.85
N ALA A 589 16.60 26.12 4.11
CA ALA A 589 15.44 26.69 3.41
C ALA A 589 14.90 25.81 2.28
N GLU A 590 15.69 24.85 1.78
CA GLU A 590 15.26 23.89 0.75
C GLU A 590 14.71 22.59 1.35
N ALA A 591 14.82 22.38 2.67
CA ALA A 591 14.49 21.11 3.31
C ALA A 591 13.05 20.65 3.06
N ASP A 592 12.10 21.58 2.92
CA ASP A 592 10.68 21.27 2.66
C ASP A 592 10.44 20.73 1.23
N ASN A 593 11.35 21.03 0.29
CA ASN A 593 11.31 20.50 -1.08
C ASN A 593 11.84 19.06 -1.17
N TYR A 594 12.45 18.54 -0.10
CA TYR A 594 13.07 17.22 -0.05
C TYR A 594 12.52 16.36 1.10
N THR A 595 11.19 16.27 1.16
CA THR A 595 10.47 15.39 2.10
C THR A 595 10.11 14.06 1.43
N ALA A 596 9.81 13.01 2.22
CA ALA A 596 9.27 11.76 1.69
C ALA A 596 8.08 11.99 0.75
N ARG A 597 7.19 12.92 1.12
CA ARG A 597 6.08 13.35 0.28
C ARG A 597 6.54 13.88 -1.09
N ALA A 598 7.50 14.80 -1.11
CA ALA A 598 7.96 15.41 -2.35
C ALA A 598 8.54 14.37 -3.33
N TYR A 599 9.28 13.39 -2.80
CA TYR A 599 9.83 12.28 -3.56
C TYR A 599 8.75 11.34 -4.12
N LEU A 600 7.70 11.07 -3.34
CA LEU A 600 6.76 9.99 -3.62
C LEU A 600 5.48 10.48 -4.33
N GLN A 601 5.04 11.72 -4.14
CA GLN A 601 3.73 12.19 -4.61
C GLN A 601 3.53 12.06 -6.12
N GLY A 602 4.58 12.32 -6.92
CA GLY A 602 4.46 12.35 -8.38
C GLY A 602 3.27 13.20 -8.86
N ALA A 603 2.73 12.87 -10.03
CA ALA A 603 1.52 13.49 -10.55
C ALA A 603 0.22 12.86 -10.00
N ASP A 604 0.29 11.66 -9.42
CA ASP A 604 -0.86 10.89 -8.93
C ASP A 604 -1.11 11.05 -7.41
N GLY A 605 -0.31 11.89 -6.74
CA GLY A 605 -0.41 12.19 -5.31
C GLY A 605 -0.12 10.99 -4.40
N TRP A 606 0.66 9.99 -4.84
CA TRP A 606 0.98 8.80 -4.06
C TRP A 606 1.69 9.14 -2.75
N ALA A 607 1.12 8.74 -1.61
CA ALA A 607 1.61 9.11 -0.28
C ALA A 607 1.62 7.92 0.68
N PRO A 608 2.43 6.88 0.44
CA PRO A 608 2.46 5.67 1.27
C PRO A 608 2.99 5.94 2.69
N GLN A 609 3.79 6.99 2.88
CA GLN A 609 4.34 7.41 4.17
C GLN A 609 3.27 7.88 5.17
N LEU A 610 2.05 8.12 4.70
CA LEU A 610 0.95 8.50 5.57
C LEU A 610 0.10 7.30 6.01
N ALA A 611 0.32 6.12 5.41
CA ALA A 611 -0.47 4.93 5.71
C ALA A 611 -0.37 4.55 7.20
N GLY A 612 -1.51 4.59 7.89
CA GLY A 612 -1.59 4.28 9.32
C GLY A 612 -1.19 5.43 10.26
N THR A 613 -0.96 6.65 9.74
CA THR A 613 -0.69 7.84 10.56
C THR A 613 -1.94 8.72 10.72
N ALA A 614 -2.01 9.48 11.81
CA ALA A 614 -2.98 10.57 11.95
C ALA A 614 -2.66 11.77 11.03
N ALA A 615 -1.54 11.72 10.27
CA ALA A 615 -1.07 12.68 9.28
C ALA A 615 -1.53 12.35 7.83
N ASP A 616 -2.39 11.33 7.65
CA ASP A 616 -3.13 10.92 6.41
C ASP A 616 -4.06 11.99 5.80
N SER A 617 -3.81 13.23 6.15
CA SER A 617 -4.88 13.97 6.75
C SER A 617 -4.74 15.46 6.42
N SER A 618 -3.52 15.97 6.46
CA SER A 618 -3.26 17.38 6.30
C SER A 618 -3.21 17.69 4.81
N ALA A 619 -4.13 18.55 4.37
CA ALA A 619 -3.94 19.35 3.18
C ALA A 619 -2.48 19.86 3.12
N VAL A 620 -1.88 19.80 1.93
CA VAL A 620 -0.72 20.65 1.63
C VAL A 620 -1.14 22.07 1.99
N PRO A 621 -0.34 22.84 2.74
CA PRO A 621 -0.54 24.27 2.78
C PRO A 621 -0.41 24.78 1.35
N VAL A 622 -1.52 25.17 0.72
CA VAL A 622 -1.45 26.04 -0.45
C VAL A 622 -0.81 27.32 0.08
N SER A 623 0.43 27.58 -0.33
CA SER A 623 1.05 28.87 -0.10
C SER A 623 0.11 29.92 -0.70
N ALA A 624 -0.57 30.69 0.16
CA ALA A 624 -1.29 31.87 -0.26
C ALA A 624 -0.26 32.86 -0.82
N GLY A 625 -0.16 32.91 -2.15
CA GLY A 625 0.60 33.94 -2.84
C GLY A 625 -0.15 35.27 -2.71
N ALA A 626 0.55 36.26 -2.17
CA ALA A 626 0.21 37.67 -2.27
C ALA A 626 0.35 38.19 -3.71
#